data_AF-A0AB36IHP1-F1
#
_entry.id   AF-A0AB36IHP1-F1
#
_cell.length_a   1.000
_cell.length_b   1.000
_cell.length_c   1.000
_cell.angle_alpha   90.00
_cell.angle_beta   90.00
_cell.angle_gamma   90.00
#
_symmetry.space_group_name_H-M   'P 1'
#
loop_
_entity.id
_entity.type
_entity.pdbx_description
1 polymer ?
#
loop_
_entity_poly.entity_id
_entity_poly.type
_entity_poly.pdbx_seq_one_letter_code
_entity_poly.pdbx_strand_id
1 'polypeptide(L)'
;MNEIPEWLTLVSVEAGKRLGLPGPLVFPPELITLAVEGIELIELEPSWTSDLPLPEFAFLAADMVDFYDDYEFSEWIPGAWPLALDGGGGFFCLDLRAANADGEIPVVWVHASNLGWGDDEAVRVAASLADLLSPSK
;
A
#
# COMPACT_ATOMS: atom_id res chain seq x y z
N MET A 1 9.29 -19.63 14.24
CA MET A 1 9.38 -18.42 13.41
C MET A 1 8.96 -18.84 12.03
N ASN A 2 7.89 -18.28 11.50
CA ASN A 2 7.51 -18.48 10.11
C ASN A 2 8.56 -17.79 9.23
N GLU A 3 8.94 -18.42 8.12
CA GLU A 3 9.93 -17.86 7.19
C GLU A 3 9.26 -16.77 6.33
N ILE A 4 10.05 -15.78 5.89
CA ILE A 4 9.55 -14.77 4.95
C ILE A 4 9.20 -15.48 3.63
N PRO A 5 7.97 -15.31 3.10
CA PRO A 5 7.60 -15.94 1.85
C PRO A 5 8.50 -15.49 0.69
N GLU A 6 8.90 -16.44 -0.18
CA GLU A 6 9.76 -16.13 -1.33
C GLU A 6 9.15 -15.07 -2.26
N TRP A 7 7.82 -15.10 -2.42
CA TRP A 7 7.10 -14.13 -3.23
C TRP A 7 7.31 -12.69 -2.74
N LEU A 8 7.42 -12.45 -1.43
CA LEU A 8 7.60 -11.10 -0.89
C LEU A 8 8.95 -10.51 -1.28
N THR A 9 9.98 -11.36 -1.33
CA THR A 9 11.31 -10.96 -1.80
C THR A 9 11.29 -10.61 -3.29
N LEU A 10 10.56 -11.38 -4.09
CA LEU A 10 10.40 -11.11 -5.52
C LEU A 10 9.63 -9.80 -5.75
N VAL A 11 8.50 -9.60 -5.07
CA VAL A 11 7.71 -8.37 -5.13
C VAL A 11 8.56 -7.16 -4.71
N SER A 12 9.38 -7.26 -3.67
CA SER A 12 10.30 -6.18 -3.25
C SER A 12 11.28 -5.78 -4.35
N VAL A 13 11.87 -6.76 -5.05
CA VAL A 13 12.78 -6.53 -6.18
C VAL A 13 12.04 -5.88 -7.35
N GLU A 14 10.86 -6.39 -7.70
CA GLU A 14 10.06 -5.88 -8.82
C GLU A 14 9.50 -4.48 -8.56
N ALA A 15 9.13 -4.18 -7.32
CA ALA A 15 8.74 -2.85 -6.88
C ALA A 15 9.89 -1.85 -7.02
N GLY A 16 11.09 -2.23 -6.56
CA GLY A 16 12.29 -1.39 -6.69
C GLY A 16 12.58 -1.02 -8.14
N LYS A 17 12.46 -1.96 -9.08
CA LYS A 17 12.64 -1.72 -10.52
C LYS A 17 11.60 -0.75 -11.09
N ARG A 18 10.31 -1.00 -10.82
CA ARG A 18 9.19 -0.19 -11.34
C ARG A 18 9.20 1.24 -10.80
N LEU A 19 9.60 1.41 -9.55
CA LEU A 19 9.73 2.70 -8.88
C LEU A 19 11.05 3.42 -9.19
N GLY A 20 11.97 2.81 -9.95
CA GLY A 20 13.27 3.41 -10.28
C GLY A 20 14.21 3.57 -9.08
N LEU A 21 14.05 2.74 -8.05
CA LEU A 21 14.90 2.76 -6.85
C LEU A 21 16.29 2.16 -7.15
N PRO A 22 17.34 2.54 -6.38
CA PRO A 22 18.68 1.97 -6.55
C PRO A 22 18.78 0.48 -6.14
N GLY A 23 17.73 -0.07 -5.55
CA GLY A 23 17.64 -1.45 -5.07
C GLY A 23 16.19 -1.86 -4.80
N PRO A 24 15.98 -3.04 -4.18
CA PRO A 24 14.63 -3.50 -3.81
C PRO A 24 13.92 -2.51 -2.89
N LEU A 25 12.60 -2.42 -3.01
CA LEU A 25 11.78 -1.65 -2.07
C LEU A 25 11.80 -2.33 -0.71
N VAL A 26 12.20 -1.61 0.33
CA VAL A 26 12.10 -2.09 1.70
C VAL A 26 10.66 -1.86 2.17
N PHE A 27 9.91 -2.95 2.34
CA PHE A 27 8.54 -2.87 2.85
C PHE A 27 8.51 -2.55 4.34
N PRO A 28 7.45 -1.85 4.82
CA PRO A 28 7.23 -1.69 6.25
C PRO A 28 7.15 -3.04 6.98
N PRO A 29 7.66 -3.16 8.22
CA PRO A 29 7.64 -4.40 8.97
C PRO A 29 6.25 -5.03 9.12
N GLU A 30 5.21 -4.21 9.18
CA GLU A 30 3.83 -4.65 9.33
C GLU A 30 3.39 -5.48 8.12
N LEU A 31 3.80 -5.09 6.91
CA LEU A 31 3.50 -5.85 5.70
C LEU A 31 4.20 -7.22 5.70
N ILE A 32 5.42 -7.27 6.23
CA ILE A 32 6.14 -8.54 6.42
C ILE A 32 5.37 -9.43 7.40
N THR A 33 4.87 -8.88 8.50
CA THR A 33 4.02 -9.60 9.46
C THR A 33 2.78 -10.16 8.78
N LEU A 34 2.04 -9.37 8.00
CA LEU A 34 0.86 -9.85 7.26
C LEU A 34 1.20 -11.04 6.36
N ALA A 35 2.28 -10.92 5.57
CA ALA A 35 2.73 -11.97 4.67
C ALA A 35 3.14 -13.26 5.40
N VAL A 36 3.86 -13.13 6.52
CA VAL A 36 4.37 -14.24 7.32
C VAL A 36 3.26 -14.95 8.11
N GLU A 37 2.23 -14.22 8.51
CA GLU A 37 1.06 -14.75 9.21
C GLU A 37 -0.05 -15.24 8.25
N GLY A 38 0.07 -14.94 6.96
CA GLY A 38 -0.93 -15.31 5.95
C GLY A 38 -2.23 -14.52 6.12
N ILE A 39 -2.13 -13.26 6.55
CA ILE A 39 -3.28 -12.37 6.70
C ILE A 39 -3.62 -11.78 5.34
N GLU A 40 -4.83 -12.04 4.86
CA GLU A 40 -5.34 -11.57 3.56
C GLU A 40 -6.30 -10.38 3.71
N LEU A 41 -6.93 -10.22 4.87
CA LEU A 41 -7.94 -9.19 5.11
C LEU A 41 -7.85 -8.67 6.54
N ILE A 42 -7.92 -7.35 6.69
CA ILE A 42 -8.09 -6.67 7.97
C ILE A 42 -9.30 -5.74 7.86
N GLU A 43 -10.20 -5.80 8.84
CA GLU A 43 -11.21 -4.75 9.05
C GLU A 43 -10.54 -3.59 9.78
N LEU A 44 -10.54 -2.41 9.16
CA LEU A 44 -10.00 -1.18 9.73
C LEU A 44 -11.06 -0.51 10.60
N GLU A 45 -10.62 0.19 11.64
CA GLU A 45 -11.53 1.09 12.35
C GLU A 45 -11.89 2.27 11.44
N PRO A 46 -13.17 2.61 11.26
CA PRO A 46 -13.56 3.76 10.47
C PRO A 46 -13.13 5.04 11.19
N SER A 47 -12.12 5.73 10.67
CA SER A 47 -11.61 6.98 11.27
C SER A 47 -12.26 8.26 10.72
N TRP A 48 -13.36 8.17 9.94
CA TRP A 48 -13.79 9.26 9.06
C TRP A 48 -15.28 9.64 9.13
N THR A 49 -15.57 10.87 8.69
CA THR A 49 -16.92 11.42 8.41
C THR A 49 -17.33 11.23 6.93
N SER A 50 -16.67 10.31 6.22
CA SER A 50 -16.76 10.08 4.77
C SER A 50 -17.15 8.64 4.48
N ASP A 51 -17.83 8.39 3.35
CA ASP A 51 -18.20 7.04 2.89
C ASP A 51 -17.00 6.25 2.32
N LEU A 52 -15.87 6.91 2.08
CA LEU A 52 -14.61 6.31 1.62
C LEU A 52 -13.38 6.86 2.39
N PRO A 53 -12.29 6.08 2.53
CA PRO A 53 -12.18 4.67 2.12
C PRO A 53 -13.11 3.76 2.91
N LEU A 54 -13.51 2.63 2.29
CA LEU A 54 -14.20 1.59 3.05
C LEU A 54 -13.25 0.98 4.10
N PRO A 55 -13.77 0.49 5.24
CA PRO A 55 -12.95 0.00 6.36
C PRO A 55 -12.40 -1.42 6.12
N GLU A 56 -11.98 -1.74 4.90
CA GLU A 56 -11.40 -3.04 4.55
C GLU A 56 -9.96 -2.82 4.06
N PHE A 57 -9.04 -3.66 4.49
CA PHE A 57 -7.69 -3.75 3.94
C PHE A 57 -7.52 -5.16 3.38
N ALA A 58 -7.93 -5.36 2.13
CA ALA A 58 -7.76 -6.61 1.40
C ALA A 58 -6.35 -6.65 0.80
N PHE A 59 -5.43 -7.32 1.50
CA PHE A 59 -4.01 -7.35 1.18
C PHE A 59 -3.75 -8.02 -0.17
N LEU A 60 -3.06 -7.32 -1.08
CA LEU A 60 -2.79 -7.81 -2.44
C LEU A 60 -1.74 -8.93 -2.48
N ALA A 61 -0.89 -9.04 -1.45
CA ALA A 61 0.16 -10.04 -1.37
C ALA A 61 1.03 -10.14 -2.66
N ALA A 62 1.13 -11.31 -3.28
CA ALA A 62 1.94 -11.51 -4.48
C ALA A 62 1.42 -10.71 -5.70
N ASP A 63 0.12 -10.38 -5.71
CA ASP A 63 -0.55 -9.75 -6.85
C ASP A 63 -0.27 -8.24 -6.94
N MET A 64 0.44 -7.64 -5.96
CA MET A 64 0.80 -6.21 -6.00
C MET A 64 1.48 -5.80 -7.32
N VAL A 65 2.30 -6.68 -7.89
CA VAL A 65 3.00 -6.41 -9.16
C VAL A 65 2.01 -6.36 -10.32
N ASP A 66 1.09 -7.30 -10.39
CA ASP A 66 0.09 -7.37 -11.46
C ASP A 66 -0.85 -6.17 -11.37
N PHE A 67 -1.33 -5.82 -10.17
CA PHE A 67 -2.14 -4.62 -9.96
C PHE A 67 -1.40 -3.33 -10.30
N TYR A 68 -0.10 -3.23 -9.98
CA TYR A 68 0.70 -2.06 -10.35
C TYR A 68 0.73 -1.89 -11.88
N ASP A 69 0.95 -2.98 -12.61
CA ASP A 69 1.09 -2.97 -14.07
C ASP A 69 -0.27 -2.78 -14.76
N ASP A 70 -1.31 -3.51 -14.35
CA ASP A 70 -2.64 -3.50 -14.98
C ASP A 70 -3.35 -2.14 -14.83
N TYR A 71 -3.10 -1.45 -13.73
CA TYR A 71 -3.63 -0.10 -13.48
C TYR A 71 -2.66 1.02 -13.88
N GLU A 72 -1.54 0.67 -14.52
CA GLU A 72 -0.58 1.62 -15.07
C GLU A 72 -0.10 2.64 -14.02
N PHE A 73 0.18 2.18 -12.78
CA PHE A 73 0.59 3.04 -11.66
C PHE A 73 1.80 3.93 -12.01
N SER A 74 2.71 3.42 -12.83
CA SER A 74 3.88 4.18 -13.32
C SER A 74 3.52 5.42 -14.13
N GLU A 75 2.39 5.41 -14.84
CA GLU A 75 1.91 6.53 -15.65
C GLU A 75 1.03 7.48 -14.82
N TRP A 76 0.03 6.92 -14.14
CA TRP A 76 -1.03 7.74 -13.52
C TRP A 76 -0.67 8.26 -12.14
N ILE A 77 0.06 7.48 -11.34
CA ILE A 77 0.39 7.84 -9.96
C ILE A 77 1.85 7.46 -9.61
N PRO A 78 2.83 8.04 -10.33
CA PRO A 78 4.23 7.66 -10.19
C PRO A 78 4.73 7.87 -8.76
N GLY A 79 5.47 6.89 -8.24
CA GLY A 79 5.97 6.89 -6.87
C GLY A 79 5.00 6.32 -5.83
N ALA A 80 3.81 5.87 -6.22
CA ALA A 80 2.95 5.06 -5.36
C ALA A 80 3.21 3.56 -5.55
N TRP A 81 3.04 2.77 -4.49
CA TRP A 81 3.04 1.31 -4.56
C TRP A 81 1.78 0.73 -3.93
N PRO A 82 0.95 -0.04 -4.66
CA PRO A 82 -0.30 -0.58 -4.14
C PRO A 82 -0.05 -1.69 -3.13
N LEU A 83 -0.83 -1.67 -2.04
CA LEU A 83 -0.73 -2.64 -0.93
C LEU A 83 -1.98 -3.49 -0.78
N ALA A 84 -3.14 -2.85 -0.85
CA ALA A 84 -4.42 -3.44 -0.54
C ALA A 84 -5.55 -2.74 -1.29
N LEU A 85 -6.67 -3.44 -1.44
CA LEU A 85 -7.95 -2.88 -1.87
C LEU A 85 -8.84 -2.59 -0.66
N ASP A 86 -9.71 -1.61 -0.80
CA ASP A 86 -10.75 -1.30 0.21
C ASP A 86 -12.08 -2.05 -0.02
N GLY A 87 -12.15 -2.93 -1.01
CA GLY A 87 -13.40 -3.63 -1.39
C GLY A 87 -14.41 -2.75 -2.17
N GLY A 88 -14.22 -1.44 -2.19
CA GLY A 88 -15.04 -0.45 -2.89
C GLY A 88 -14.42 0.03 -4.22
N GLY A 89 -13.24 -0.48 -4.58
CA GLY A 89 -12.50 -0.08 -5.78
C GLY A 89 -11.42 0.97 -5.54
N GLY A 90 -11.09 1.25 -4.28
CA GLY A 90 -9.94 2.06 -3.90
C GLY A 90 -8.73 1.23 -3.47
N PHE A 91 -7.55 1.77 -3.69
CA PHE A 91 -6.27 1.20 -3.26
C PHE A 91 -5.74 1.96 -2.05
N PHE A 92 -5.19 1.22 -1.09
CA PHE A 92 -4.21 1.74 -0.16
C PHE A 92 -2.82 1.59 -0.77
N CYS A 93 -2.07 2.69 -0.82
CA CYS A 93 -0.77 2.75 -1.46
C CYS A 93 0.26 3.40 -0.54
N LEU A 94 1.50 2.91 -0.60
CA LEU A 94 2.65 3.64 -0.05
C LEU A 94 2.94 4.85 -0.94
N ASP A 95 3.11 6.04 -0.37
CA ASP A 95 3.60 7.24 -1.07
C ASP A 95 5.12 7.40 -0.88
N LEU A 96 5.90 6.84 -1.82
CA LEU A 96 7.36 6.84 -1.73
C LEU A 96 7.96 8.22 -2.01
N ARG A 97 7.20 9.16 -2.59
CA ARG A 97 7.66 10.54 -2.80
C ARG A 97 7.74 11.30 -1.48
N ALA A 98 6.98 10.86 -0.48
CA ALA A 98 6.85 11.47 0.83
C ALA A 98 7.49 10.62 1.96
N ALA A 99 8.30 9.62 1.61
CA ALA A 99 9.08 8.84 2.57
C ALA A 99 10.00 9.75 3.39
N ASN A 100 9.99 9.59 4.71
CA ASN A 100 10.79 10.41 5.61
C ASN A 100 12.20 9.82 5.84
N ALA A 101 13.08 10.60 6.49
CA ALA A 101 14.46 10.18 6.77
C ALA A 101 14.56 8.98 7.73
N ASP A 102 13.52 8.74 8.53
CA ASP A 102 13.43 7.63 9.48
C ASP A 102 12.90 6.33 8.80
N GLY A 103 12.59 6.40 7.50
CA GLY A 103 12.12 5.26 6.71
C GLY A 103 10.62 5.00 6.81
N GLU A 104 9.86 5.87 7.48
CA GLU A 104 8.41 5.78 7.47
C GLU A 104 7.87 6.30 6.14
N ILE A 105 6.94 5.53 5.58
CA ILE A 105 6.33 5.82 4.29
C ILE A 105 4.83 6.05 4.52
N PRO A 106 4.30 7.24 4.21
CA PRO A 106 2.88 7.52 4.35
C PRO A 106 2.01 6.58 3.53
N VAL A 107 0.79 6.33 4.01
CA VAL A 107 -0.23 5.61 3.25
C VAL A 107 -1.25 6.60 2.72
N VAL A 108 -1.51 6.51 1.41
CA VAL A 108 -2.56 7.23 0.72
C VAL A 108 -3.63 6.25 0.24
N TRP A 109 -4.86 6.72 0.15
CA TRP A 109 -5.94 6.04 -0.54
C TRP A 109 -6.23 6.73 -1.87
N VAL A 110 -6.42 5.95 -2.93
CA VAL A 110 -6.72 6.42 -4.29
C VAL A 110 -7.79 5.55 -4.92
N HIS A 111 -8.72 6.13 -5.67
CA HIS A 111 -9.73 5.33 -6.37
C HIS A 111 -9.17 4.76 -7.68
N ALA A 112 -9.44 3.49 -7.99
CA ALA A 112 -8.92 2.82 -9.18
C ALA A 112 -9.34 3.47 -10.51
N SER A 113 -10.46 4.21 -10.52
CA SER A 113 -10.93 4.95 -11.70
C SER A 113 -10.47 6.42 -11.75
N ASN A 114 -9.63 6.85 -10.80
CA ASN A 114 -9.17 8.24 -10.67
C ASN A 114 -7.76 8.29 -10.06
N LEU A 115 -6.85 7.47 -10.57
CA LEU A 115 -5.46 7.46 -10.12
C LEU A 115 -4.79 8.79 -10.46
N GLY A 116 -4.10 9.37 -9.48
CA GLY A 116 -3.41 10.62 -9.64
C GLY A 116 -2.98 11.21 -8.30
N TRP A 117 -2.42 12.41 -8.34
CA TRP A 117 -1.85 13.08 -7.16
C TRP A 117 -2.55 14.42 -6.84
N GLY A 118 -3.64 14.74 -7.54
CA GLY A 118 -4.51 15.85 -7.24
C GLY A 118 -5.22 15.70 -5.89
N ASP A 119 -5.72 16.81 -5.38
CA ASP A 119 -6.35 16.91 -4.05
C ASP A 119 -7.60 16.01 -3.89
N ASP A 120 -8.27 15.66 -4.99
CA ASP A 120 -9.43 14.76 -5.06
C ASP A 120 -9.10 13.36 -5.63
N GLU A 121 -7.85 13.12 -6.02
CA GLU A 121 -7.37 11.86 -6.60
C GLU A 121 -6.68 10.98 -5.55
N ALA A 122 -5.91 11.59 -4.63
CA ALA A 122 -5.18 10.91 -3.57
C ALA A 122 -5.42 11.54 -2.20
N VAL A 123 -5.85 10.73 -1.24
CA VAL A 123 -6.10 11.16 0.15
C VAL A 123 -5.11 10.49 1.08
N ARG A 124 -4.33 11.26 1.83
CA ARG A 124 -3.47 10.68 2.88
C ARG A 124 -4.33 10.16 4.04
N VAL A 125 -4.24 8.86 4.32
CA VAL A 125 -5.04 8.19 5.34
C VAL A 125 -4.24 7.83 6.59
N ALA A 126 -2.92 7.69 6.49
CA ALA A 126 -2.05 7.43 7.63
C ALA A 126 -0.64 8.00 7.44
N ALA A 127 0.10 8.19 8.54
CA ALA A 127 1.50 8.58 8.46
C ALA A 127 2.45 7.41 8.19
N SER A 128 2.02 6.19 8.48
CA SER A 128 2.73 4.94 8.23
C SER A 128 1.73 3.78 8.09
N LEU A 129 2.19 2.61 7.63
CA LEU A 129 1.38 1.39 7.64
C LEU A 129 1.04 0.95 9.08
N ALA A 130 1.96 1.15 10.02
CA ALA A 130 1.73 0.90 11.45
C ALA A 130 0.57 1.73 11.99
N ASP A 131 0.48 3.02 11.64
CA ASP A 131 -0.61 3.89 12.08
C ASP A 131 -1.94 3.47 11.47
N LEU A 132 -1.94 3.03 10.19
CA LEU A 132 -3.17 2.58 9.52
C LEU A 132 -3.73 1.31 10.17
N LEU A 133 -2.87 0.34 10.48
CA LEU A 133 -3.27 -0.97 11.01
C LEU A 133 -3.44 -0.98 12.54
N SER A 134 -3.11 0.12 13.21
CA SER A 134 -3.28 0.23 14.65
C SER A 134 -4.77 0.30 15.00
N PRO A 135 -5.23 -0.43 16.04
CA PRO A 135 -6.56 -0.21 16.58
C PRO A 135 -6.70 1.25 17.01
N SER A 136 -7.86 1.86 16.74
CA SER A 136 -8.17 3.19 17.28
C SER A 136 -8.02 3.19 18.81
N LYS A 137 -7.30 4.17 19.35
CA LYS A 137 -7.12 4.35 20.79
C LYS A 137 -8.42 4.63 21.53
#